data_AF-A0A094K870-F1
#
_entry.id   AF-A0A094K870-F1
#
_cell.length_a   1.000
_cell.length_b   1.000
_cell.length_c   1.000
_cell.angle_alpha   90.00
_cell.angle_beta   90.00
_cell.angle_gamma   90.00
#
_symmetry.space_group_name_H-M   'P 1'
#
loop_
_entity.id
_entity.type
_entity.pdbx_description
1 polymer ?
#
loop_
_entity_poly.entity_id
_entity_poly.type
_entity_poly.pdbx_seq_one_letter_code
_entity_poly.pdbx_strand_id
1 'polypeptide(L)'
;MQAGEEGDAYAAIIDGVYGSVSSNLQFSGARKYLSTKRSLEHGDFACRDRVAVLEHFLAAMEQRMGDTPNPDQRMVRPLSEVGYSCHPVTRLKAHHEQHSSNFIMGLCMAVLEEEVPHTGFQLSQHVVVRIYELQDVALGEAFVTALMQAYTVNGGGFSHEVAGTYIERRKLPASSLFGDGARLKKEANTSRQDIASCLSEIAEEKKKQEAMWEEIERTAPEVQKSAEAEIDVIKRMRDVFL
;
A
#
# COMPACT_ATOMS: atom_id res chain seq x y z
N MET A 1 14.58 23.88 13.38
CA MET A 1 14.33 24.73 12.20
C MET A 1 13.18 25.66 12.52
N GLN A 2 13.38 26.98 12.54
CA GLN A 2 12.27 27.93 12.62
C GLN A 2 11.64 27.98 11.22
N ALA A 3 10.56 27.24 11.02
CA ALA A 3 9.69 27.50 9.87
C ALA A 3 9.10 28.90 10.08
N GLY A 4 9.37 29.82 9.16
CA GLY A 4 8.80 31.17 9.19
C GLY A 4 7.30 31.15 8.90
N GLU A 5 6.64 32.31 9.04
CA GLU A 5 5.20 32.49 8.80
C GLU A 5 4.75 31.97 7.42
N GLU A 6 5.63 32.02 6.40
CA GLU A 6 5.37 31.48 5.06
C GLU A 6 5.23 29.95 5.03
N GLY A 7 6.04 29.22 5.81
CA GLY A 7 5.95 27.76 5.91
C GLY A 7 4.66 27.30 6.58
N ASP A 8 4.16 28.10 7.52
CA ASP A 8 2.89 27.84 8.19
C ASP A 8 1.68 28.07 7.28
N ALA A 9 1.73 29.09 6.42
CA ALA A 9 0.71 29.34 5.41
C ALA A 9 0.63 28.22 4.37
N TYR A 10 1.77 27.77 3.84
CA TYR A 10 1.80 26.70 2.85
C TYR A 10 1.26 25.38 3.41
N ALA A 11 1.67 25.00 4.61
CA ALA A 11 1.17 23.78 5.23
C ALA A 11 -0.34 23.84 5.54
N ALA A 12 -0.91 25.03 5.78
CA ALA A 12 -2.36 25.19 5.91
C ALA A 12 -3.10 24.95 4.59
N ILE A 13 -2.51 25.33 3.46
CA ILE A 13 -3.04 25.02 2.11
C ILE A 13 -3.06 23.50 1.92
N ILE A 14 -1.93 22.84 2.18
CA ILE A 14 -1.79 21.38 2.04
C ILE A 14 -2.80 20.61 2.89
N ASP A 15 -2.99 21.01 4.16
CA ASP A 15 -3.98 20.37 5.04
C ASP A 15 -5.43 20.54 4.51
N GLY A 16 -5.68 21.60 3.75
CA GLY A 16 -6.94 21.95 3.11
C GLY A 16 -7.26 21.23 1.79
N VAL A 17 -6.27 20.63 1.10
CA VAL A 17 -6.46 20.02 -0.23
C VAL A 17 -7.55 18.94 -0.23
N TYR A 18 -7.56 18.06 0.78
CA TYR A 18 -8.52 16.96 0.89
C TYR A 18 -9.39 17.08 2.15
N GLY A 19 -10.59 17.65 2.03
CA GLY A 19 -11.57 17.69 3.12
C GLY A 19 -12.28 19.04 3.22
N SER A 20 -13.49 19.03 3.81
CA SER A 20 -14.18 20.28 4.10
C SER A 20 -13.54 20.99 5.30
N VAL A 21 -13.73 22.31 5.39
CA VAL A 21 -13.37 23.11 6.57
C VAL A 21 -13.87 22.45 7.86
N SER A 22 -15.11 21.93 7.86
CA SER A 22 -15.69 21.24 9.01
C SER A 22 -15.00 19.93 9.39
N SER A 23 -14.53 19.14 8.42
CA SER A 23 -13.76 17.91 8.69
C SER A 23 -12.34 18.18 9.22
N ASN A 24 -11.81 19.36 8.93
CA ASN A 24 -10.48 19.78 9.36
C ASN A 24 -10.46 20.51 10.71
N LEU A 25 -11.62 20.92 11.25
CA LEU A 25 -11.72 21.59 12.56
C LEU A 25 -11.07 20.80 13.71
N GLN A 26 -11.09 19.46 13.65
CA GLN A 26 -10.45 18.61 14.65
C GLN A 26 -8.91 18.74 14.70
N PHE A 27 -8.31 19.31 13.65
CA PHE A 27 -6.88 19.59 13.55
C PHE A 27 -6.58 21.08 13.75
N SER A 28 -7.50 21.87 14.32
CA SER A 28 -7.28 23.30 14.55
C SER A 28 -6.01 23.53 15.37
N GLY A 29 -4.99 24.15 14.77
CA GLY A 29 -3.68 24.37 15.38
C GLY A 29 -2.71 23.17 15.34
N ALA A 30 -3.05 22.09 14.64
CA ALA A 30 -2.21 20.92 14.45
C ALA A 30 -2.08 20.57 12.96
N ARG A 31 -1.04 19.82 12.59
CA ARG A 31 -0.80 19.38 11.21
C ARG A 31 -1.57 18.11 10.91
N LYS A 32 -2.54 18.16 10.02
CA LYS A 32 -3.47 17.06 9.74
C LYS A 32 -2.76 15.75 9.43
N TYR A 33 -1.82 15.74 8.48
CA TYR A 33 -1.10 14.53 8.07
C TYR A 33 -0.10 14.04 9.13
N LEU A 34 0.44 14.95 9.94
CA LEU A 34 1.40 14.60 10.97
C LEU A 34 0.75 14.33 12.33
N SER A 35 -0.57 14.48 12.45
CA SER A 35 -1.30 14.28 13.70
C SER A 35 -1.85 12.87 13.83
N THR A 36 -1.82 12.34 15.04
CA THR A 36 -2.54 11.14 15.46
C THR A 36 -3.61 11.53 16.48
N LYS A 37 -4.59 10.65 16.72
CA LYS A 37 -5.59 10.90 17.77
C LYS A 37 -4.92 11.22 19.12
N ARG A 38 -3.88 10.48 19.46
CA ARG A 38 -3.09 10.68 20.68
C ARG A 38 -2.42 12.06 20.70
N SER A 39 -1.79 12.50 19.61
CA SER A 39 -1.11 13.81 19.61
C SER A 39 -2.13 14.95 19.73
N LEU A 40 -3.29 14.83 19.09
CA LEU A 40 -4.38 15.81 19.22
C LEU A 40 -4.95 15.88 20.64
N GLU A 41 -5.15 14.73 21.29
CA GLU A 41 -5.60 14.68 22.70
C GLU A 41 -4.63 15.38 23.66
N HIS A 42 -3.33 15.38 23.36
CA HIS A 42 -2.32 16.10 24.14
C HIS A 42 -2.14 17.56 23.71
N GLY A 43 -2.86 18.03 22.68
CA GLY A 43 -2.70 19.38 22.13
C GLY A 43 -1.36 19.57 21.40
N ASP A 44 -0.73 18.49 20.95
CA ASP A 44 0.51 18.56 20.19
C ASP A 44 0.23 19.04 18.76
N PHE A 45 1.10 19.93 18.28
CA PHE A 45 1.07 20.41 16.89
C PHE A 45 1.26 19.29 15.85
N ALA A 46 2.08 18.29 16.18
CA ALA A 46 2.34 17.13 15.32
C ALA A 46 2.81 15.93 16.16
N CYS A 47 2.60 14.72 15.65
CA CYS A 47 3.14 13.50 16.24
C CYS A 47 4.62 13.36 15.91
N ARG A 48 5.47 13.31 16.94
CA ARG A 48 6.93 13.20 16.81
C ARG A 48 7.38 12.02 15.94
N ASP A 49 6.74 10.86 16.10
CA ASP A 49 7.08 9.66 15.33
C ASP A 49 6.79 9.85 13.84
N ARG A 50 5.67 10.50 13.50
CA ARG A 50 5.35 10.81 12.10
C ARG A 50 6.31 11.82 11.49
N VAL A 51 6.74 12.82 12.26
CA VAL A 51 7.77 13.78 11.84
C VAL A 51 9.08 13.05 11.53
N ALA A 52 9.55 12.20 12.45
CA ALA A 52 10.78 11.44 12.25
C ALA A 52 10.72 10.51 11.03
N VAL A 53 9.58 9.83 10.83
CA VAL A 53 9.35 9.01 9.63
C VAL A 53 9.37 9.85 8.35
N LEU A 54 8.76 11.04 8.37
CA LEU A 54 8.77 11.95 7.22
C LEU A 54 10.19 12.44 6.92
N GLU A 55 10.95 12.86 7.92
CA GLU A 55 12.35 13.28 7.75
C GLU A 55 13.20 12.17 7.13
N HIS A 56 13.03 10.94 7.59
CA HIS A 56 13.73 9.78 7.02
C HIS A 56 13.33 9.52 5.56
N PHE A 57 12.03 9.60 5.26
CA PHE A 57 11.53 9.46 3.89
C PHE A 57 12.08 10.55 2.96
N LEU A 58 12.12 11.81 3.42
CA LEU A 58 12.67 12.93 2.65
C LEU A 58 14.15 12.71 2.33
N ALA A 59 14.96 12.34 3.33
CA ALA A 59 16.38 12.05 3.11
C ALA A 59 16.60 10.92 2.09
N ALA A 60 15.81 9.85 2.16
CA ALA A 60 15.89 8.74 1.21
C ALA A 60 15.41 9.13 -0.20
N MET A 61 14.40 10.00 -0.29
CA MET A 61 13.93 10.57 -1.56
C MET A 61 14.97 11.47 -2.21
N GLU A 62 15.61 12.35 -1.44
CA GLU A 62 16.70 13.22 -1.92
C GLU A 62 17.86 12.38 -2.47
N GLN A 63 18.25 11.33 -1.75
CA GLN A 63 19.26 10.38 -2.23
C GLN A 63 18.81 9.71 -3.54
N ARG A 64 17.59 9.17 -3.59
CA ARG A 64 17.04 8.52 -4.79
C ARG A 64 17.00 9.47 -6.00
N MET A 65 16.67 10.73 -5.78
CA MET A 65 16.66 11.76 -6.82
C MET A 65 18.09 12.09 -7.28
N GLY A 66 19.05 12.19 -6.35
CA GLY A 66 20.47 12.39 -6.67
C GLY A 66 21.10 11.22 -7.45
N ASP A 67 20.65 10.00 -7.18
CA ASP A 67 21.08 8.78 -7.90
C ASP A 67 20.42 8.64 -9.29
N THR A 68 19.41 9.46 -9.60
CA THR A 68 18.74 9.44 -10.91
C THR A 68 19.63 10.18 -11.93
N PRO A 69 20.17 9.50 -12.97
CA PRO A 69 21.26 10.03 -13.81
C PRO A 69 20.94 11.32 -14.56
N ASN A 70 19.65 11.62 -14.75
CA ASN A 70 19.20 12.81 -15.46
C ASN A 70 17.90 13.33 -14.82
N PRO A 71 17.83 14.60 -14.39
CA PRO A 71 16.62 15.22 -13.83
C PRO A 71 15.39 15.13 -14.75
N ASP A 72 15.60 15.10 -16.07
CA ASP A 72 14.52 15.01 -17.05
C ASP A 72 14.07 13.56 -17.32
N GLN A 73 14.76 12.57 -16.75
CA GLN A 73 14.36 11.18 -16.87
C GLN A 73 13.42 10.78 -15.74
N ARG A 74 12.46 9.94 -16.10
CA ARG A 74 11.60 9.28 -15.10
C ARG A 74 12.49 8.44 -14.18
N MET A 75 12.17 8.47 -12.88
CA MET A 75 12.75 7.53 -11.94
C MET A 75 12.60 6.10 -12.47
N VAL A 76 13.62 5.27 -12.26
CA VAL A 76 13.67 3.86 -12.75
C VAL A 76 12.44 3.05 -12.32
N ARG A 77 11.83 3.42 -11.20
CA ARG A 77 10.58 2.87 -10.68
C ARG A 77 9.68 3.99 -10.18
N PRO A 78 8.36 3.79 -10.05
CA PRO A 78 7.48 4.78 -9.44
C PRO A 78 7.63 4.82 -7.92
N LEU A 79 6.95 5.76 -7.26
CA LEU A 79 6.61 5.61 -5.84
C LEU A 79 5.46 4.62 -5.72
N SER A 80 5.47 3.78 -4.68
CA SER A 80 4.46 2.72 -4.54
C SER A 80 3.92 2.61 -3.12
N GLU A 81 2.68 2.18 -3.01
CA GLU A 81 2.07 1.69 -1.77
C GLU A 81 1.61 0.26 -2.03
N VAL A 82 1.80 -0.60 -1.03
CA VAL A 82 1.33 -1.98 -1.06
C VAL A 82 0.60 -2.20 0.25
N GLY A 83 -0.62 -2.71 0.15
CA GLY A 83 -1.43 -3.06 1.31
C GLY A 83 -2.39 -4.21 1.00
N TYR A 84 -2.69 -5.01 2.02
CA TYR A 84 -3.71 -6.04 1.93
C TYR A 84 -5.12 -5.50 2.21
N SER A 85 -6.12 -6.05 1.52
CA SER A 85 -7.53 -5.83 1.83
C SER A 85 -8.39 -7.01 1.39
N CYS A 86 -9.35 -7.42 2.25
CA CYS A 86 -10.43 -8.34 1.86
C CYS A 86 -11.41 -7.71 0.86
N HIS A 87 -11.46 -6.37 0.80
CA HIS A 87 -12.34 -5.60 -0.08
C HIS A 87 -11.48 -4.65 -0.93
N PRO A 88 -10.73 -5.17 -1.92
CA PRO A 88 -9.73 -4.38 -2.64
C PRO A 88 -10.37 -3.19 -3.37
N VAL A 89 -11.52 -3.37 -4.02
CA VAL A 89 -12.20 -2.28 -4.75
C VAL A 89 -12.54 -1.10 -3.84
N THR A 90 -13.12 -1.38 -2.66
CA THR A 90 -13.42 -0.35 -1.66
C THR A 90 -12.15 0.33 -1.16
N ARG A 91 -11.07 -0.43 -0.95
CA ARG A 91 -9.78 0.12 -0.50
C ARG A 91 -9.15 1.01 -1.56
N LEU A 92 -9.17 0.60 -2.82
CA LEU A 92 -8.67 1.41 -3.94
C LEU A 92 -9.46 2.72 -4.05
N LYS A 93 -10.80 2.64 -4.02
CA LYS A 93 -11.64 3.84 -4.01
C LYS A 93 -11.32 4.78 -2.85
N ALA A 94 -11.17 4.25 -1.63
CA ALA A 94 -10.80 5.05 -0.47
C ALA A 94 -9.45 5.75 -0.66
N HIS A 95 -8.44 5.06 -1.20
CA HIS A 95 -7.17 5.68 -1.53
C HIS A 95 -7.26 6.75 -2.61
N HIS A 96 -8.09 6.54 -3.64
CA HIS A 96 -8.32 7.53 -4.69
C HIS A 96 -8.92 8.82 -4.12
N GLU A 97 -9.86 8.68 -3.19
CA GLU A 97 -10.51 9.78 -2.47
C GLU A 97 -9.66 10.32 -1.29
N GLN A 98 -8.43 9.83 -1.11
CA GLN A 98 -7.54 10.15 0.01
C GLN A 98 -8.16 9.94 1.40
N HIS A 99 -9.03 8.95 1.51
CA HIS A 99 -9.65 8.52 2.75
C HIS A 99 -8.88 7.35 3.37
N SER A 100 -8.44 7.53 4.62
CA SER A 100 -7.69 6.51 5.38
C SER A 100 -6.43 5.99 4.64
N SER A 101 -5.81 6.83 3.80
CA SER A 101 -4.51 6.57 3.19
C SER A 101 -3.40 6.61 4.25
N ASN A 102 -2.27 6.00 3.92
CA ASN A 102 -1.02 6.24 4.63
C ASN A 102 -0.73 7.75 4.67
N PHE A 103 -0.27 8.27 5.81
CA PHE A 103 -0.13 9.73 5.98
C PHE A 103 0.91 10.35 5.05
N ILE A 104 1.99 9.62 4.72
CA ILE A 104 3.02 10.08 3.79
C ILE A 104 2.45 10.13 2.38
N MET A 105 1.74 9.08 1.97
CA MET A 105 1.04 9.05 0.69
C MET A 105 0.06 10.23 0.59
N GLY A 106 -0.79 10.43 1.60
CA GLY A 106 -1.75 11.53 1.61
C GLY A 106 -1.09 12.91 1.53
N LEU A 107 0.04 13.09 2.23
CA LEU A 107 0.83 14.32 2.19
C LEU A 107 1.44 14.55 0.79
N CYS A 108 2.09 13.52 0.21
CA CYS A 108 2.67 13.60 -1.13
C CYS A 108 1.61 13.92 -2.18
N MET A 109 0.44 13.26 -2.11
CA MET A 109 -0.66 13.52 -3.04
C MET A 109 -1.17 14.97 -2.90
N ALA A 110 -1.30 15.48 -1.68
CA ALA A 110 -1.75 16.86 -1.44
C ALA A 110 -0.76 17.89 -1.98
N VAL A 111 0.55 17.68 -1.78
CA VAL A 111 1.60 18.53 -2.34
C VAL A 111 1.58 18.50 -3.87
N LEU A 112 1.46 17.31 -4.48
CA LEU A 112 1.43 17.20 -5.94
C LEU A 112 0.18 17.83 -6.56
N GLU A 113 -0.98 17.69 -5.93
CA GLU A 113 -2.20 18.35 -6.40
C GLU A 113 -2.05 19.88 -6.40
N GLU A 114 -1.42 20.45 -5.37
CA GLU A 114 -1.20 21.90 -5.25
C GLU A 114 -0.11 22.42 -6.19
N GLU A 115 1.04 21.73 -6.26
CA GLU A 115 2.20 22.20 -7.04
C GLU A 115 2.04 21.98 -8.54
N VAL A 116 1.31 20.93 -8.94
CA VAL A 116 1.20 20.53 -10.35
C VAL A 116 -0.24 20.19 -10.79
N PRO A 117 -1.22 21.10 -10.59
CA PRO A 117 -2.66 20.85 -10.72
C PRO A 117 -3.15 20.44 -12.12
N HIS A 118 -2.28 20.45 -13.13
CA HIS A 118 -2.64 20.19 -14.54
C HIS A 118 -1.72 19.18 -15.24
N THR A 119 -0.87 18.47 -14.50
CA THR A 119 0.07 17.51 -15.09
C THR A 119 -0.57 16.17 -15.46
N GLY A 120 -1.82 15.94 -15.08
CA GLY A 120 -2.46 14.63 -15.23
C GLY A 120 -1.82 13.58 -14.33
N PHE A 121 -1.13 13.99 -13.26
CA PHE A 121 -0.68 13.09 -12.22
C PHE A 121 -1.90 12.33 -11.67
N GLN A 122 -1.85 11.01 -11.77
CA GLN A 122 -2.92 10.14 -11.32
C GLN A 122 -2.35 8.99 -10.52
N LEU A 123 -3.02 8.67 -9.42
CA LEU A 123 -2.73 7.47 -8.65
C LEU A 123 -3.15 6.24 -9.46
N SER A 124 -2.18 5.45 -9.93
CA SER A 124 -2.43 4.17 -10.59
C SER A 124 -2.67 3.08 -9.56
N GLN A 125 -3.80 2.40 -9.64
CA GLN A 125 -4.29 1.48 -8.61
C GLN A 125 -4.64 0.12 -9.20
N HIS A 126 -4.06 -0.95 -8.66
CA HIS A 126 -4.21 -2.30 -9.21
C HIS A 126 -4.34 -3.35 -8.12
N VAL A 127 -5.10 -4.41 -8.40
CA VAL A 127 -5.05 -5.65 -7.63
C VAL A 127 -3.98 -6.53 -8.25
N VAL A 128 -2.84 -6.67 -7.57
CA VAL A 128 -1.66 -7.35 -8.12
C VAL A 128 -1.58 -8.83 -7.76
N VAL A 129 -2.08 -9.22 -6.58
CA VAL A 129 -2.05 -10.60 -6.09
C VAL A 129 -3.35 -10.91 -5.36
N ARG A 130 -3.91 -12.10 -5.60
CA ARG A 130 -5.03 -12.65 -4.83
C ARG A 130 -4.50 -13.70 -3.87
N ILE A 131 -4.80 -13.51 -2.58
CA ILE A 131 -4.39 -14.41 -1.51
C ILE A 131 -5.63 -15.13 -1.00
N TYR A 132 -5.62 -16.46 -1.06
CA TYR A 132 -6.78 -17.29 -0.72
C TYR A 132 -6.74 -17.72 0.75
N GLU A 133 -5.57 -18.09 1.25
CA GLU A 133 -5.40 -18.49 2.64
C GLU A 133 -4.96 -17.31 3.50
N LEU A 134 -5.66 -17.09 4.62
CA LEU A 134 -5.38 -15.96 5.51
C LEU A 134 -3.94 -16.00 6.08
N GLN A 135 -3.38 -17.20 6.23
CA GLN A 135 -2.01 -17.41 6.71
C GLN A 135 -0.95 -16.88 5.74
N ASP A 136 -1.26 -16.81 4.44
CA ASP A 136 -0.33 -16.33 3.41
C ASP A 136 -0.39 -14.82 3.23
N VAL A 137 -1.33 -14.14 3.89
CA VAL A 137 -1.55 -12.71 3.71
C VAL A 137 -0.34 -11.89 4.12
N ALA A 138 0.25 -12.19 5.28
CA ALA A 138 1.44 -11.49 5.75
C ALA A 138 2.64 -11.71 4.82
N LEU A 139 2.82 -12.95 4.34
CA LEU A 139 3.88 -13.30 3.39
C LEU A 139 3.67 -12.60 2.05
N GLY A 140 2.46 -12.61 1.51
CA GLY A 140 2.13 -11.97 0.24
C GLY A 140 2.30 -10.45 0.29
N GLU A 141 1.83 -9.80 1.36
CA GLU A 141 2.03 -8.36 1.54
C GLU A 141 3.53 -8.02 1.64
N ALA A 142 4.31 -8.78 2.42
CA ALA A 142 5.75 -8.59 2.54
C ALA A 142 6.50 -8.82 1.23
N PHE A 143 6.16 -9.89 0.50
CA PHE A 143 6.75 -10.23 -0.79
C PHE A 143 6.51 -9.12 -1.82
N VAL A 144 5.25 -8.69 -1.99
CA VAL A 144 4.91 -7.64 -2.96
C VAL A 144 5.52 -6.30 -2.56
N THR A 145 5.55 -5.96 -1.26
CA THR A 145 6.19 -4.74 -0.77
C THR A 145 7.69 -4.73 -1.08
N ALA A 146 8.38 -5.86 -0.88
CA ALA A 146 9.80 -6.00 -1.20
C ALA A 146 10.04 -5.94 -2.72
N LEU A 147 9.22 -6.63 -3.52
CA LEU A 147 9.31 -6.65 -4.98
C LEU A 147 9.14 -5.25 -5.59
N MET A 148 8.15 -4.49 -5.10
CA MET A 148 7.90 -3.11 -5.52
C MET A 148 8.84 -2.11 -4.83
N GLN A 149 9.64 -2.57 -3.87
CA GLN A 149 10.51 -1.75 -3.05
C GLN A 149 9.76 -0.57 -2.39
N ALA A 150 8.53 -0.81 -1.92
CA ALA A 150 7.59 0.23 -1.51
C ALA A 150 7.84 0.83 -0.11
N TYR A 151 9.03 0.63 0.46
CA TYR A 151 9.37 1.15 1.77
C TYR A 151 9.80 2.63 1.73
N THR A 152 9.66 3.30 2.86
CA THR A 152 10.14 4.68 3.04
C THR A 152 11.66 4.75 3.14
N VAL A 153 12.30 3.72 3.69
CA VAL A 153 13.74 3.69 3.99
C VAL A 153 14.64 3.78 2.77
N ASN A 154 14.14 3.43 1.59
CA ASN A 154 14.85 3.54 0.31
C ASN A 154 14.22 4.59 -0.61
N GLY A 155 13.33 5.44 -0.07
CA GLY A 155 12.55 6.41 -0.83
C GLY A 155 11.67 5.75 -1.90
N GLY A 156 11.46 4.44 -1.84
CA GLY A 156 10.82 3.65 -2.89
C GLY A 156 9.31 3.73 -2.85
N GLY A 157 8.73 3.94 -1.67
CA GLY A 157 7.30 4.04 -1.47
C GLY A 157 6.91 4.57 -0.10
N PHE A 158 5.66 4.32 0.27
CA PHE A 158 5.01 4.95 1.42
C PHE A 158 4.94 4.05 2.65
N SER A 159 5.40 2.80 2.58
CA SER A 159 5.37 1.86 3.70
C SER A 159 6.46 2.19 4.72
N HIS A 160 6.07 2.64 5.91
CA HIS A 160 6.98 2.92 7.03
C HIS A 160 6.97 1.81 8.08
N GLU A 161 5.89 1.04 8.16
CA GLU A 161 5.85 -0.17 8.99
C GLU A 161 6.26 -1.40 8.19
N VAL A 162 6.74 -2.42 8.91
CA VAL A 162 7.07 -3.72 8.32
C VAL A 162 5.80 -4.35 7.78
N ALA A 163 5.79 -4.68 6.49
CA ALA A 163 4.66 -5.34 5.83
C ALA A 163 4.32 -6.67 6.53
N GLY A 164 3.03 -7.01 6.59
CA GLY A 164 2.53 -8.19 7.29
C GLY A 164 2.26 -8.02 8.79
N THR A 165 2.86 -7.03 9.46
CA THR A 165 2.71 -6.85 10.93
C THR A 165 1.30 -6.45 11.35
N TYR A 166 0.57 -5.72 10.50
CA TYR A 166 -0.83 -5.35 10.76
C TYR A 166 -1.76 -6.56 10.79
N ILE A 167 -1.48 -7.58 9.97
CA ILE A 167 -2.27 -8.83 9.91
C ILE A 167 -1.95 -9.72 11.12
N GLU A 168 -0.69 -9.80 11.54
CA GLU A 168 -0.31 -10.52 12.75
C GLU A 168 -0.96 -9.96 14.01
N ARG A 169 -1.04 -8.63 14.13
CA ARG A 169 -1.74 -7.96 15.24
C ARG A 169 -3.25 -8.17 15.22
N ARG A 170 -3.82 -8.50 14.05
CA ARG A 170 -5.25 -8.78 13.83
C ARG A 170 -5.62 -10.25 13.90
N LYS A 171 -4.76 -11.14 14.43
CA LYS A 171 -5.20 -12.48 14.85
C LYS A 171 -6.41 -12.34 15.78
N LEU A 172 -7.59 -12.49 15.18
CA LEU A 172 -8.90 -12.33 15.81
C LEU A 172 -8.95 -13.25 17.04
N PRO A 173 -9.23 -12.75 18.25
CA PRO A 173 -9.68 -13.64 19.30
C PRO A 173 -11.02 -14.22 18.86
N ALA A 174 -11.16 -15.55 18.94
CA ALA A 174 -12.37 -16.29 18.59
C ALA A 174 -13.62 -15.94 19.46
N SER A 175 -13.57 -14.87 20.25
CA SER A 175 -14.53 -14.57 21.32
C SER A 175 -15.44 -13.35 21.06
N SER A 176 -15.32 -12.60 19.96
CA SER A 176 -16.17 -11.42 19.70
C SER A 176 -17.47 -11.71 18.94
N LEU A 177 -17.95 -12.96 18.93
CA LEU A 177 -19.15 -13.39 18.20
C LEU A 177 -20.49 -13.17 18.93
N PHE A 178 -20.52 -12.50 20.09
CA PHE A 178 -21.78 -12.23 20.79
C PHE A 178 -21.90 -10.77 21.25
N GLY A 179 -22.62 -9.97 20.45
CA GLY A 179 -23.10 -8.64 20.82
C GLY A 179 -24.22 -8.16 19.88
N ASP A 180 -25.44 -8.06 20.42
CA ASP A 180 -26.68 -7.43 19.90
C ASP A 180 -27.47 -8.08 18.74
N GLY A 181 -28.18 -9.15 19.08
CA GLY A 181 -28.96 -10.03 18.19
C GLY A 181 -30.30 -9.54 17.63
N ALA A 182 -30.62 -8.24 17.65
CA ALA A 182 -31.88 -7.72 17.10
C ALA A 182 -31.72 -7.01 15.74
N ARG A 183 -30.60 -6.29 15.53
CA ARG A 183 -30.33 -5.55 14.29
C ARG A 183 -29.68 -6.44 13.21
N LEU A 184 -28.89 -7.42 13.63
CA LEU A 184 -28.18 -8.38 12.77
C LEU A 184 -29.09 -9.35 12.01
N LYS A 185 -30.32 -9.61 12.45
CA LYS A 185 -31.18 -10.63 11.82
C LYS A 185 -31.69 -10.24 10.43
N LYS A 186 -31.82 -8.94 10.15
CA LYS A 186 -32.28 -8.44 8.85
C LYS A 186 -31.14 -8.39 7.82
N GLU A 187 -29.93 -8.03 8.26
CA GLU A 187 -28.71 -8.02 7.43
C GLU A 187 -28.12 -9.44 7.22
N ALA A 188 -28.28 -10.35 8.18
CA ALA A 188 -27.80 -11.73 8.06
C ALA A 188 -28.57 -12.58 7.04
N ASN A 189 -29.84 -12.26 6.75
CA ASN A 189 -30.62 -13.00 5.76
C ASN A 189 -30.28 -12.59 4.31
N THR A 190 -30.04 -11.30 4.06
CA THR A 190 -29.51 -10.84 2.76
C THR A 190 -28.08 -11.34 2.56
N SER A 191 -27.23 -11.25 3.60
CA SER A 191 -25.85 -11.75 3.54
C SER A 191 -25.75 -13.26 3.35
N ARG A 192 -26.73 -14.07 3.77
CA ARG A 192 -26.68 -15.54 3.61
C ARG A 192 -26.82 -16.00 2.16
N GLN A 193 -27.62 -15.31 1.35
CA GLN A 193 -27.72 -15.61 -0.08
C GLN A 193 -26.44 -15.19 -0.82
N ASP A 194 -25.87 -14.04 -0.45
CA ASP A 194 -24.61 -13.55 -1.03
C ASP A 194 -23.41 -14.44 -0.63
N ILE A 195 -23.37 -14.92 0.61
CA ILE A 195 -22.36 -15.87 1.09
C ILE A 195 -22.48 -17.21 0.35
N ALA A 196 -23.69 -17.71 0.11
CA ALA A 196 -23.88 -18.97 -0.61
C ALA A 196 -23.40 -18.88 -2.07
N SER A 197 -23.67 -17.76 -2.76
CA SER A 197 -23.15 -17.50 -4.11
C SER A 197 -21.62 -17.41 -4.12
N CYS A 198 -21.06 -16.67 -3.17
CA CYS A 198 -19.63 -16.50 -3.02
C CYS A 198 -18.93 -17.85 -2.74
N LEU A 199 -19.53 -18.72 -1.92
CA LEU A 199 -19.00 -20.05 -1.63
C LEU A 199 -19.04 -20.99 -2.85
N SER A 200 -20.08 -20.91 -3.70
CA SER A 200 -20.10 -21.68 -4.95
C SER A 200 -19.06 -21.20 -5.95
N GLU A 201 -18.84 -19.89 -6.06
CA GLU A 201 -17.79 -19.31 -6.90
C GLU A 201 -16.39 -19.73 -6.40
N ILE A 202 -16.17 -19.73 -5.09
CA ILE A 202 -14.92 -20.21 -4.47
C ILE A 202 -14.69 -21.69 -4.79
N ALA A 203 -15.73 -22.54 -4.75
CA ALA A 203 -15.60 -23.96 -5.05
C ALA A 203 -15.25 -24.23 -6.52
N GLU A 204 -15.87 -23.49 -7.46
CA GLU A 204 -15.51 -23.59 -8.88
C GLU A 204 -14.09 -23.09 -9.16
N GLU A 205 -13.68 -21.99 -8.54
CA GLU A 205 -12.33 -21.46 -8.71
C GLU A 205 -11.26 -22.37 -8.09
N LYS A 206 -11.54 -23.01 -6.95
CA LYS A 206 -10.64 -24.01 -6.37
C LYS A 206 -10.39 -25.17 -7.33
N LYS A 207 -11.44 -25.63 -8.03
CA LYS A 207 -11.32 -26.67 -9.05
C LYS A 207 -10.47 -26.22 -10.25
N LYS A 208 -10.58 -24.96 -10.66
CA LYS A 208 -9.71 -24.39 -11.71
C LYS A 208 -8.26 -24.29 -11.26
N GLN A 209 -8.01 -23.96 -9.99
CA GLN A 209 -6.67 -23.89 -9.43
C GLN A 209 -6.00 -25.26 -9.34
N GLU A 210 -6.73 -26.29 -8.90
CA GLU A 210 -6.23 -27.66 -8.88
C GLU A 210 -5.82 -28.11 -10.29
N ALA A 211 -6.65 -27.83 -11.30
CA ALA A 211 -6.31 -28.11 -12.70
C ALA A 211 -5.09 -27.32 -13.20
N MET A 212 -4.96 -26.05 -12.82
CA MET A 212 -3.81 -25.21 -13.20
C MET A 212 -2.51 -25.69 -12.53
N TRP A 213 -2.57 -26.11 -11.26
CA TRP A 213 -1.42 -26.67 -10.54
C TRP A 213 -0.95 -27.98 -11.18
N GLU A 214 -1.88 -28.87 -11.55
CA GLU A 214 -1.55 -30.09 -12.30
C GLU A 214 -0.85 -29.76 -13.63
N GLU A 215 -1.28 -28.70 -14.32
CA GLU A 215 -0.64 -28.26 -15.56
C GLU A 215 0.76 -27.64 -15.35
N ILE A 216 0.97 -26.90 -14.26
CA ILE A 216 2.28 -26.38 -13.87
C ILE A 216 3.22 -27.53 -13.52
N GLU A 217 2.79 -28.50 -12.71
CA GLU A 217 3.62 -29.67 -12.36
C GLU A 217 4.00 -30.48 -13.60
N ARG A 218 3.10 -30.55 -14.59
CA ARG A 218 3.35 -31.20 -15.88
C ARG A 218 4.40 -30.47 -16.72
N THR A 219 4.41 -29.12 -16.72
CA THR A 219 5.25 -28.30 -17.61
C THR A 219 6.56 -27.85 -16.97
N ALA A 220 6.63 -27.79 -15.64
CA ALA A 220 7.81 -27.35 -14.89
C ALA A 220 9.11 -28.10 -15.26
N PRO A 221 9.12 -29.44 -15.45
CA PRO A 221 10.35 -30.14 -15.82
C PRO A 221 10.89 -29.74 -17.20
N GLU A 222 10.02 -29.45 -18.17
CA GLU A 222 10.43 -29.03 -19.51
C GLU A 222 11.01 -27.62 -19.52
N VAL A 223 10.35 -26.70 -18.78
CA VAL A 223 10.84 -25.33 -18.61
C VAL A 223 12.20 -25.32 -17.91
N GLN A 224 12.37 -26.13 -16.86
CA GLN A 224 13.63 -26.25 -16.14
C GLN A 224 14.75 -26.79 -17.04
N LYS A 225 14.46 -27.81 -17.86
CA LYS A 225 15.42 -28.36 -18.82
C LYS A 225 15.82 -27.35 -19.90
N SER A 226 14.88 -26.51 -20.36
CA SER A 226 15.18 -25.42 -21.30
C SER A 226 16.09 -24.37 -20.67
N ALA A 227 15.80 -23.95 -19.43
CA ALA A 227 16.62 -22.98 -18.71
C ALA A 227 18.05 -23.49 -18.45
N GLU A 228 18.20 -24.78 -18.11
CA GLU A 228 19.51 -25.40 -17.94
C GLU A 228 20.32 -25.41 -19.26
N ALA A 229 19.66 -25.64 -20.39
CA ALA A 229 20.30 -25.59 -21.70
C ALA A 229 20.76 -24.18 -22.09
N GLU A 230 19.96 -23.15 -21.79
CA GLU A 230 20.34 -21.74 -22.02
C GLU A 230 21.53 -21.33 -21.15
N ILE A 231 21.54 -21.71 -19.87
CA ILE A 231 22.67 -21.46 -18.96
C ILE A 231 23.95 -22.11 -19.48
N ASP A 232 23.86 -23.33 -20.04
CA ASP A 232 24.99 -24.02 -20.64
C ASP A 232 25.54 -23.28 -21.89
N VAL A 233 24.66 -22.75 -22.73
CA VAL A 233 25.06 -21.90 -23.88
C VAL A 233 25.79 -20.64 -23.39
N ILE A 234 25.26 -19.96 -22.37
CA ILE A 234 25.89 -18.75 -21.80
C ILE A 234 27.28 -19.08 -21.23
N LYS A 235 27.43 -20.22 -20.52
CA LYS A 235 28.73 -20.67 -20.00
C LYS A 235 29.71 -20.94 -21.13
N ARG A 236 29.29 -21.63 -22.19
CA ARG A 236 30.13 -21.88 -23.38
C ARG A 236 30.55 -20.60 -24.08
N MET A 237 29.64 -19.62 -24.21
CA MET A 237 29.99 -18.32 -24.76
C MET A 237 31.04 -17.62 -23.90
N ARG A 238 30.85 -17.59 -22.57
CA ARG A 238 31.82 -16.99 -21.64
C ARG A 238 33.22 -17.60 -21.81
N ASP A 239 33.31 -18.92 -21.87
CA ASP A 239 34.60 -19.64 -21.96
C ASP A 239 35.30 -19.48 -23.32
N VAL A 240 34.59 -19.01 -24.37
CA VAL A 240 35.17 -18.67 -25.68
C VAL A 240 35.71 -17.23 -25.70
N PHE A 241 35.11 -16.32 -24.93
CA PHE A 241 35.42 -14.89 -24.95
C PHE A 241 36.31 -14.40 -23.81
N LEU A 242 36.52 -15.20 -22.76
CA LEU A 242 37.40 -14.92 -21.62
C LEU A 242 38.52 -15.96 -21.53
#